data_AF-A0A8B7E9F0-F1
#
_entry.id   AF-A0A8B7E9F0-F1
#
_cell.length_a   1.000
_cell.length_b   1.000
_cell.length_c   1.000
_cell.angle_alpha   90.00
_cell.angle_beta   90.00
_cell.angle_gamma   90.00
#
_symmetry.space_group_name_H-M   'P 1'
#
loop_
_entity.id
_entity.type
_entity.pdbx_description
1 polymer ?
#
loop_
_entity_poly.entity_id
_entity_poly.type
_entity_poly.pdbx_seq_one_letter_code
_entity_poly.pdbx_strand_id
1 'polypeptide(L)'
;MKNNIITNEITRQAMEAHGFYNLDKPGEFTSLVDIQFIGAMIHPGGGRNDIPQRLKRQFSIFNCTLPSNASIDKIFGVIGCGWFCSKRFGPDIADLTSRLVSSTRILWQRTKIKMLPTPAKFHYVFNLRDLSRIWEGMLNSSTDSVTTVKSLINLWKHECTRVIADRFANSEDKSWFEKALCSIVEENFPEFYDLMDSEPYFVDFLR
;
A
#
# COMPACT_ATOMS: atom_id res chain seq x y z
N MET A 1 -5.36 12.60 -24.97
CA MET A 1 -5.33 11.17 -25.35
C MET A 1 -4.40 10.84 -26.53
N LYS A 2 -4.16 11.75 -27.51
CA LYS A 2 -3.29 11.46 -28.68
C LYS A 2 -1.78 11.31 -28.37
N ASN A 3 -1.27 11.93 -27.30
CA ASN A 3 0.18 11.96 -27.03
C ASN A 3 0.79 10.61 -26.62
N ASN A 4 0.04 9.74 -25.90
CA ASN A 4 0.59 8.44 -25.45
C ASN A 4 0.92 7.50 -26.60
N ILE A 5 0.25 7.63 -27.74
CA ILE A 5 0.49 6.77 -28.91
C ILE A 5 1.83 7.10 -29.55
N ILE A 6 2.17 8.40 -29.59
CA ILE A 6 3.42 8.89 -30.19
C ILE A 6 4.62 8.44 -29.34
N THR A 7 4.55 8.59 -28.02
CA THR A 7 5.64 8.18 -27.12
C THR A 7 5.93 6.69 -27.21
N ASN A 8 4.88 5.85 -27.26
CA ASN A 8 5.03 4.40 -27.41
C ASN A 8 5.66 4.01 -28.75
N GLU A 9 5.44 4.79 -29.80
CA GLU A 9 6.04 4.54 -31.11
C GLU A 9 7.55 4.82 -31.09
N ILE A 10 7.99 5.85 -30.37
CA ILE A 10 9.42 6.15 -30.20
C ILE A 10 10.12 5.00 -29.46
N THR A 11 9.52 4.47 -28.39
CA THR A 11 10.07 3.30 -27.68
C THR A 11 10.18 2.10 -28.61
N ARG A 12 9.15 1.84 -29.42
CA ARG A 12 9.20 0.76 -30.43
C ARG A 12 10.32 0.97 -31.44
N GLN A 13 10.48 2.20 -31.95
CA GLN A 13 11.55 2.54 -32.89
C GLN A 13 12.93 2.37 -32.27
N ALA A 14 13.12 2.80 -31.02
CA ALA A 14 14.37 2.60 -30.30
C ALA A 14 14.73 1.11 -30.14
N MET A 15 13.73 0.25 -29.90
CA MET A 15 13.93 -1.21 -29.76
C MET A 15 14.16 -1.91 -31.09
N GLU A 16 13.44 -1.55 -32.16
CA GLU A 16 13.53 -2.23 -33.46
C GLU A 16 14.64 -1.69 -34.37
N ALA A 17 14.83 -0.37 -34.38
CA ALA A 17 15.76 0.30 -35.27
C ALA A 17 17.10 0.64 -34.61
N HIS A 18 17.24 0.38 -33.30
CA HIS A 18 18.44 0.70 -32.52
C HIS A 18 18.88 2.16 -32.68
N GLY A 19 17.93 3.09 -32.73
CA GLY A 19 18.20 4.50 -32.96
C GLY A 19 16.99 5.30 -33.42
N PHE A 20 17.21 6.60 -33.61
CA PHE A 20 16.21 7.54 -34.09
C PHE A 20 16.87 8.72 -34.81
N TYR A 21 16.10 9.41 -35.66
CA TYR A 21 16.56 10.59 -36.36
C TYR A 21 16.53 11.84 -35.48
N ASN A 22 17.54 12.69 -35.63
CA ASN A 22 17.61 13.98 -34.97
C ASN A 22 16.62 14.96 -35.59
N LEU A 23 15.83 15.64 -34.74
CA LEU A 23 14.86 16.65 -35.17
C LEU A 23 15.52 17.99 -35.52
N ASP A 24 16.63 18.34 -34.85
CA ASP A 24 17.35 19.60 -35.06
C ASP A 24 18.27 19.53 -36.29
N LYS A 25 18.72 18.32 -36.63
CA LYS A 25 19.58 18.05 -37.79
C LYS A 25 18.93 16.98 -38.68
N PRO A 26 18.04 17.40 -39.60
CA PRO A 26 17.34 16.47 -40.48
C PRO A 26 18.31 15.56 -41.23
N GLY A 27 18.10 14.25 -41.14
CA GLY A 27 18.92 13.23 -41.80
C GLY A 27 20.05 12.66 -40.94
N GLU A 28 20.35 13.22 -39.78
CA GLU A 28 21.31 12.64 -38.83
C GLU A 28 20.63 11.52 -38.03
N PHE A 29 21.13 10.28 -38.16
CA PHE A 29 20.64 9.12 -37.40
C PHE A 29 21.49 8.89 -36.16
N THR A 30 20.87 8.91 -34.99
CA THR A 30 21.52 8.61 -33.71
C THR A 30 21.32 7.13 -33.38
N SER A 31 22.41 6.37 -33.32
CA SER A 31 22.40 4.96 -32.93
C SER A 31 22.39 4.78 -31.42
N LEU A 32 21.58 3.85 -30.93
CA LEU A 32 21.56 3.38 -29.54
C LEU A 32 22.33 2.06 -29.46
N VAL A 33 23.36 2.03 -28.62
CA VAL A 33 24.24 0.87 -28.42
C VAL A 33 24.13 0.41 -26.97
N ASP A 34 24.07 -0.90 -26.74
CA ASP A 34 24.06 -1.55 -25.43
C ASP A 34 22.96 -1.06 -24.47
N ILE A 35 21.71 -1.02 -24.94
CA ILE A 35 20.54 -0.68 -24.12
C ILE A 35 19.65 -1.89 -23.89
N GLN A 36 19.21 -2.06 -22.65
CA GLN A 36 18.19 -3.04 -22.25
C GLN A 36 16.93 -2.33 -21.76
N PHE A 37 15.76 -2.85 -22.15
CA PHE A 37 14.46 -2.29 -21.77
C PHE A 37 13.74 -3.20 -20.80
N ILE A 38 13.27 -2.62 -19.69
CA ILE A 38 12.36 -3.26 -18.74
C ILE A 38 11.22 -2.27 -18.47
N GLY A 39 10.00 -2.76 -18.45
CA GLY A 39 8.82 -1.92 -18.25
C GLY A 39 7.78 -2.60 -17.38
N ALA A 40 6.97 -1.79 -16.70
CA ALA A 40 5.80 -2.23 -15.97
C ALA A 40 4.61 -1.33 -16.32
N MET A 41 3.43 -1.92 -16.40
CA MET A 41 2.19 -1.19 -16.61
C MET A 41 1.10 -1.76 -15.71
N ILE A 42 0.11 -0.93 -15.39
CA ILE A 42 -1.08 -1.40 -14.70
C ILE A 42 -1.99 -2.09 -15.73
N HIS A 43 -2.84 -3.03 -15.27
CA HIS A 43 -3.81 -3.67 -16.14
C HIS A 43 -4.63 -2.67 -16.96
N PRO A 44 -4.71 -2.88 -18.30
CA PRO A 44 -5.53 -2.05 -19.16
C PRO A 44 -7.01 -2.23 -18.82
N GLY A 45 -7.80 -1.16 -18.92
CA GLY A 45 -9.21 -1.12 -18.52
C GLY A 45 -9.50 -0.15 -17.39
N GLY A 46 -10.79 0.04 -17.05
CA GLY A 46 -11.22 0.96 -15.98
C GLY A 46 -10.75 2.41 -16.19
N GLY A 47 -10.65 2.86 -17.44
CA GLY A 47 -10.12 4.19 -17.80
C GLY A 47 -8.60 4.25 -18.03
N ARG A 48 -7.87 3.14 -17.85
CA ARG A 48 -6.44 3.04 -18.15
C ARG A 48 -6.23 2.62 -19.60
N ASN A 49 -5.33 3.34 -20.28
CA ASN A 49 -4.99 3.07 -21.67
C ASN A 49 -4.12 1.82 -21.80
N ASP A 50 -4.36 1.06 -22.85
CA ASP A 50 -3.51 -0.06 -23.24
C ASP A 50 -2.37 0.41 -24.18
N ILE A 51 -1.32 -0.39 -24.30
CA ILE A 51 -0.21 -0.13 -25.22
C ILE A 51 -0.46 -0.78 -26.61
N PRO A 52 0.08 -0.22 -27.70
CA PRO A 52 -0.11 -0.76 -29.05
C PRO A 52 0.42 -2.19 -29.20
N GLN A 53 -0.28 -3.04 -29.96
CA GLN A 53 0.11 -4.44 -30.19
C GLN A 53 1.52 -4.58 -30.79
N ARG A 54 1.94 -3.62 -31.62
CA ARG A 54 3.29 -3.59 -32.21
C ARG A 54 4.38 -3.44 -31.17
N LEU A 55 4.13 -2.65 -30.10
CA LEU A 55 5.06 -2.52 -28.98
C LEU A 55 4.99 -3.74 -28.06
N LYS A 56 3.80 -4.29 -27.81
CA LYS A 56 3.63 -5.52 -27.00
C LYS A 56 4.47 -6.69 -27.52
N ARG A 57 4.57 -6.85 -28.84
CA ARG A 57 5.38 -7.90 -29.48
C ARG A 57 6.87 -7.84 -29.08
N GLN A 58 7.38 -6.65 -28.73
CA GLN A 58 8.78 -6.47 -28.33
C GLN A 58 9.05 -6.84 -26.86
N PHE A 59 8.02 -7.15 -26.07
CA PHE A 59 8.15 -7.50 -24.66
C PHE A 59 7.55 -8.87 -24.36
N SER A 60 8.17 -9.59 -23.43
CA SER A 60 7.52 -10.70 -22.73
C SER A 60 6.69 -10.13 -21.58
N ILE A 61 5.37 -10.21 -21.69
CA ILE A 61 4.44 -9.63 -20.72
C ILE A 61 4.00 -10.70 -19.73
N PHE A 62 4.21 -10.44 -18.44
CA PHE A 62 3.77 -11.28 -17.34
C PHE A 62 2.75 -10.54 -16.48
N ASN A 63 1.77 -11.27 -15.97
CA ASN A 63 0.82 -10.73 -14.99
C ASN A 63 1.42 -10.81 -13.58
N CYS A 64 1.49 -9.67 -12.88
CA CYS A 64 1.83 -9.61 -11.46
C CYS A 64 0.54 -9.53 -10.63
N THR A 65 0.11 -10.66 -10.08
CA THR A 65 -1.06 -10.71 -9.19
C THR A 65 -0.73 -10.24 -7.79
N LEU A 66 -1.76 -9.90 -7.01
CA LEU A 66 -1.57 -9.60 -5.60
C LEU A 66 -0.97 -10.81 -4.87
N PRO A 67 -0.04 -10.59 -3.90
CA PRO A 67 0.53 -11.65 -3.09
C PRO A 67 -0.54 -12.36 -2.26
N SER A 68 -0.27 -13.62 -1.91
CA SER A 68 -1.16 -14.40 -1.03
C SER A 68 -1.23 -13.80 0.37
N ASN A 69 -2.32 -14.07 1.10
CA ASN A 69 -2.49 -13.61 2.48
C ASN A 69 -1.31 -14.04 3.37
N ALA A 70 -0.84 -15.28 3.22
CA ALA A 70 0.32 -15.78 3.96
C ALA A 70 1.61 -15.01 3.62
N SER A 71 1.78 -14.56 2.37
CA SER A 71 2.93 -13.75 1.98
C SER A 71 2.85 -12.35 2.57
N ILE A 72 1.66 -11.74 2.56
CA ILE A 72 1.41 -10.43 3.19
C ILE A 72 1.73 -10.50 4.68
N ASP A 73 1.16 -11.49 5.38
CA ASP A 73 1.39 -11.70 6.81
C ASP A 73 2.86 -11.96 7.10
N LYS A 74 3.58 -12.71 6.25
CA LYS A 74 5.01 -12.94 6.42
C LYS A 74 5.84 -11.67 6.24
N ILE A 75 5.57 -10.88 5.19
CA ILE A 75 6.31 -9.64 4.91
C ILE A 75 6.17 -8.66 6.07
N PHE A 76 4.93 -8.36 6.46
CA PHE A 76 4.68 -7.41 7.54
C PHE A 76 4.99 -7.99 8.92
N GLY A 77 4.90 -9.31 9.10
CA GLY A 77 5.33 -9.99 10.32
C GLY A 77 6.83 -9.90 10.56
N VAL A 78 7.66 -10.09 9.52
CA VAL A 78 9.12 -9.93 9.64
C VAL A 78 9.48 -8.50 10.03
N ILE A 79 8.81 -7.50 9.43
CA ILE A 79 9.04 -6.09 9.72
C ILE A 79 8.56 -5.72 11.12
N GLY A 80 7.30 -6.01 11.44
CA GLY A 80 6.65 -5.65 12.69
C GLY A 80 7.26 -6.37 13.89
N CYS A 81 7.32 -7.70 13.85
CA CYS A 81 7.90 -8.50 14.94
C CYS A 81 9.41 -8.32 15.06
N GLY A 82 10.10 -7.93 13.97
CA GLY A 82 11.50 -7.56 14.00
C GLY A 82 11.76 -6.31 14.85
N TRP A 83 10.90 -5.30 14.73
CA TRP A 83 10.99 -4.06 15.52
C TRP A 83 10.48 -4.24 16.95
N PHE A 84 9.25 -4.75 17.09
CA PHE A 84 8.61 -5.02 18.38
C PHE A 84 9.06 -6.38 18.96
N CYS A 85 10.38 -6.62 18.96
CA CYS A 85 10.94 -7.85 19.47
C CYS A 85 10.91 -7.90 21.00
N SER A 86 10.84 -9.11 21.57
CA SER A 86 10.76 -9.30 23.03
C SER A 86 11.95 -8.73 23.80
N LYS A 87 13.11 -8.59 23.15
CA LYS A 87 14.31 -7.99 23.77
C LYS A 87 14.18 -6.48 23.98
N ARG A 88 13.39 -5.80 23.14
CA ARG A 88 13.25 -4.33 23.15
C ARG A 88 12.00 -3.87 23.88
N PHE A 89 10.90 -4.62 23.75
CA PHE A 89 9.58 -4.22 24.25
C PHE A 89 8.93 -5.25 25.20
N GLY A 90 9.59 -6.38 25.47
CA GLY A 90 9.02 -7.44 26.31
C GLY A 90 8.14 -8.44 25.55
N PRO A 91 7.84 -9.59 26.17
CA PRO A 91 7.14 -10.69 25.51
C PRO A 91 5.69 -10.36 25.13
N ASP A 92 4.96 -9.63 25.98
CA ASP A 92 3.54 -9.34 25.78
C ASP A 92 3.30 -8.44 24.55
N ILE A 93 4.16 -7.44 24.35
CA ILE A 93 4.09 -6.52 23.20
C ILE A 93 4.46 -7.27 21.91
N ALA A 94 5.46 -8.16 21.97
CA ALA A 94 5.86 -8.97 20.83
C ALA A 94 4.76 -9.96 20.40
N ASP A 95 4.10 -10.60 21.37
CA ASP A 95 2.97 -11.49 21.11
C ASP A 95 1.81 -10.72 20.47
N LEU A 96 1.38 -9.60 21.06
CA LEU A 96 0.32 -8.76 20.49
C LEU A 96 0.67 -8.31 19.05
N THR A 97 1.91 -7.87 18.81
CA THR A 97 2.35 -7.44 17.47
C THR A 97 2.16 -8.54 16.43
N SER A 98 2.52 -9.78 16.76
CA SER A 98 2.38 -10.91 15.84
C SER A 98 0.92 -11.11 15.41
N ARG A 99 -0.01 -10.89 16.34
CA ARG A 99 -1.44 -11.03 16.06
C ARG A 99 -2.01 -9.78 15.34
N LEU A 100 -1.50 -8.59 15.63
CA LEU A 100 -1.89 -7.36 14.92
C LEU A 100 -1.59 -7.42 13.42
N VAL A 101 -0.57 -8.16 12.98
CA VAL A 101 -0.24 -8.35 11.57
C VAL A 101 -1.41 -8.93 10.78
N SER A 102 -1.95 -10.06 11.23
CA SER A 102 -3.08 -10.69 10.55
C SER A 102 -4.36 -9.85 10.68
N SER A 103 -4.61 -9.25 11.85
CA SER A 103 -5.74 -8.36 12.07
C SER A 103 -5.73 -7.12 11.17
N THR A 104 -4.57 -6.49 10.97
CA THR A 104 -4.41 -5.34 10.06
C THR A 104 -4.74 -5.73 8.62
N ARG A 105 -4.27 -6.89 8.16
CA ARG A 105 -4.62 -7.41 6.83
C ARG A 105 -6.13 -7.63 6.71
N ILE A 106 -6.76 -8.25 7.71
CA ILE A 106 -8.20 -8.53 7.71
C ILE A 106 -9.01 -7.22 7.66
N LEU A 107 -8.64 -6.22 8.47
CA LEU A 107 -9.28 -4.90 8.47
C LEU A 107 -9.19 -4.22 7.10
N TRP A 108 -8.00 -4.23 6.51
CA TRP A 108 -7.77 -3.68 5.16
C TRP A 108 -8.60 -4.42 4.10
N GLN A 109 -8.68 -5.76 4.16
CA GLN A 109 -9.50 -6.56 3.24
C GLN A 109 -10.99 -6.27 3.37
N ARG A 110 -11.53 -6.24 4.60
CA ARG A 110 -12.93 -5.88 4.87
C ARG A 110 -13.24 -4.49 4.33
N THR A 111 -12.34 -3.53 4.57
CA THR A 111 -12.49 -2.15 4.07
C THR A 111 -12.51 -2.11 2.55
N LYS A 112 -11.55 -2.77 1.89
CA LYS A 112 -11.46 -2.80 0.42
C LYS A 112 -12.71 -3.39 -0.25
N ILE A 113 -13.35 -4.37 0.38
CA ILE A 113 -14.59 -5.00 -0.12
C ILE A 113 -15.79 -4.08 0.07
N LYS A 114 -15.91 -3.43 1.23
CA LYS A 114 -17.06 -2.58 1.56
C LYS A 114 -17.01 -1.22 0.87
N MET A 115 -15.84 -0.60 0.85
CA MET A 115 -15.62 0.80 0.45
C MET A 115 -15.13 0.87 -1.00
N LEU A 116 -16.03 0.55 -1.93
CA LEU A 116 -15.74 0.57 -3.36
C LEU A 116 -15.71 2.01 -3.92
N PRO A 117 -14.84 2.29 -4.90
CA PRO A 117 -14.83 3.58 -5.58
C PRO A 117 -16.10 3.72 -6.42
N THR A 118 -16.91 4.73 -6.11
CA THR A 118 -18.07 5.15 -6.90
C THR A 118 -17.80 6.54 -7.49
N PRO A 119 -18.59 7.03 -8.47
CA PRO A 119 -18.42 8.39 -8.99
C PRO A 119 -18.43 9.48 -7.90
N ALA A 120 -19.22 9.29 -6.84
CA ALA A 120 -19.26 10.17 -5.67
C ALA A 120 -18.07 9.97 -4.71
N LYS A 121 -17.47 8.77 -4.68
CA LYS A 121 -16.39 8.36 -3.77
C LYS A 121 -15.18 7.83 -4.54
N PHE A 122 -14.76 8.54 -5.60
CA PHE A 122 -13.72 8.05 -6.53
C PHE A 122 -12.33 7.92 -5.87
N HIS A 123 -12.11 8.61 -4.74
CA HIS A 123 -10.88 8.59 -3.95
C HIS A 123 -10.79 7.37 -3.00
N TYR A 124 -11.84 6.54 -2.92
CA TYR A 124 -11.85 5.32 -2.10
C TYR A 124 -11.09 4.18 -2.81
N VAL A 125 -9.79 4.38 -3.00
CA VAL A 125 -8.89 3.43 -3.64
C VAL A 125 -7.92 2.89 -2.61
N PHE A 126 -8.08 1.60 -2.27
CA PHE A 126 -7.24 0.92 -1.29
C PHE A 126 -6.31 -0.10 -1.95
N ASN A 127 -5.02 -0.04 -1.61
CA ASN A 127 -3.97 -0.89 -2.14
C ASN A 127 -2.95 -1.28 -1.05
N LEU A 128 -1.96 -2.11 -1.38
CA LEU A 128 -1.00 -2.62 -0.39
C LEU A 128 -0.12 -1.53 0.25
N ARG A 129 0.01 -0.35 -0.37
CA ARG A 129 0.72 0.80 0.22
C ARG A 129 0.06 1.27 1.52
N ASP A 130 -1.24 1.03 1.68
CA ASP A 130 -1.95 1.40 2.90
C ASP A 130 -1.43 0.59 4.09
N LEU A 131 -1.22 -0.72 3.91
CA LEU A 131 -0.59 -1.57 4.92
C LEU A 131 0.84 -1.10 5.21
N SER A 132 1.62 -0.75 4.18
CA SER A 132 2.98 -0.22 4.38
C SER A 132 2.98 1.06 5.21
N ARG A 133 2.06 1.99 4.96
CA ARG A 133 1.95 3.24 5.72
C ARG A 133 1.54 3.02 7.18
N ILE A 134 0.60 2.10 7.43
CA ILE A 134 0.21 1.74 8.81
C ILE A 134 1.44 1.21 9.56
N TRP A 135 2.16 0.26 8.96
CA TRP A 135 3.36 -0.30 9.60
C TRP A 135 4.48 0.73 9.73
N GLU A 136 4.69 1.58 8.74
CA GLU A 136 5.66 2.68 8.81
C GLU A 136 5.37 3.63 9.99
N GLY A 137 4.10 4.03 10.16
CA GLY A 137 3.67 4.85 11.30
C GLY A 137 3.91 4.15 12.64
N MET A 138 3.54 2.87 12.74
CA MET A 138 3.80 2.06 13.93
C MET A 138 5.29 2.02 14.29
N LEU A 139 6.16 1.85 13.30
CA LEU A 139 7.61 1.71 13.47
C LEU A 139 8.30 3.04 13.83
N ASN A 140 7.72 4.17 13.43
CA ASN A 140 8.26 5.50 13.76
C ASN A 140 8.02 5.91 15.22
N SER A 141 7.23 5.14 15.97
CA SER A 141 7.04 5.35 17.41
C SER A 141 8.35 5.19 18.19
N SER A 142 8.54 6.02 19.23
CA SER A 142 9.70 5.84 20.13
C SER A 142 9.47 4.65 21.05
N THR A 143 10.56 4.02 21.47
CA THR A 143 10.55 3.03 22.55
C THR A 143 9.90 3.55 23.82
N ASP A 144 10.04 4.85 24.09
CA ASP A 144 9.53 5.47 25.31
C ASP A 144 8.02 5.68 25.26
N SER A 145 7.43 5.75 24.06
CA SER A 145 5.98 5.91 23.87
C SER A 145 5.21 4.60 23.93
N VAL A 146 5.86 3.47 23.65
CA VAL A 146 5.22 2.15 23.60
C VAL A 146 5.79 1.27 24.71
N THR A 147 5.32 1.51 25.93
CA THR A 147 5.77 0.79 27.13
C THR A 147 4.80 -0.30 27.58
N THR A 148 3.55 -0.25 27.11
CA THR A 148 2.47 -1.16 27.55
C THR A 148 1.69 -1.71 26.37
N VAL A 149 1.01 -2.84 26.59
CA VAL A 149 0.07 -3.42 25.63
C VAL A 149 -1.03 -2.41 25.25
N LYS A 150 -1.53 -1.64 26.23
CA LYS A 150 -2.49 -0.54 26.00
C LYS A 150 -1.93 0.51 25.02
N SER A 151 -0.69 0.94 25.21
CA SER A 151 -0.08 1.92 24.28
C SER A 151 0.05 1.36 22.86
N LEU A 152 0.40 0.07 22.70
CA LEU A 152 0.55 -0.54 21.38
C LEU A 152 -0.78 -0.67 20.64
N ILE A 153 -1.85 -1.14 21.32
CA ILE A 153 -3.16 -1.31 20.66
C ILE A 153 -3.77 0.03 20.26
N ASN A 154 -3.56 1.07 21.09
CA ASN A 154 -4.01 2.42 20.78
C ASN A 154 -3.20 3.06 19.66
N LEU A 155 -1.88 2.80 19.58
CA LEU A 155 -1.06 3.22 18.45
C LEU A 155 -1.55 2.56 17.16
N TRP A 156 -1.81 1.26 17.18
CA TRP A 156 -2.35 0.54 16.04
C TRP A 156 -3.69 1.09 15.58
N LYS A 157 -4.61 1.34 16.52
CA LYS A 157 -5.89 2.00 16.22
C LYS A 157 -5.68 3.36 15.58
N HIS A 158 -4.80 4.19 16.15
CA HIS A 158 -4.47 5.52 15.63
C HIS A 158 -3.99 5.45 14.17
N GLU A 159 -2.99 4.61 13.89
CA GLU A 159 -2.42 4.48 12.54
C GLU A 159 -3.43 3.95 11.52
N CYS A 160 -4.25 2.96 11.92
CA CYS A 160 -5.32 2.46 11.06
C CYS A 160 -6.32 3.56 10.69
N THR A 161 -6.73 4.38 11.67
CA THR A 161 -7.66 5.48 11.48
C THR A 161 -7.05 6.58 10.60
N ARG A 162 -5.81 6.99 10.84
CA ARG A 162 -5.13 8.04 10.06
C ARG A 162 -4.89 7.64 8.61
N VAL A 163 -4.50 6.38 8.37
CA VAL A 163 -4.21 5.92 7.01
C VAL A 163 -5.49 5.65 6.22
N ILE A 164 -6.53 5.08 6.85
CA ILE A 164 -7.73 4.61 6.17
C ILE A 164 -8.91 5.57 6.38
N ALA A 165 -9.32 5.78 7.64
CA ALA A 165 -10.57 6.44 7.97
C ALA A 165 -10.60 7.94 7.64
N ASP A 166 -9.45 8.61 7.64
CA ASP A 166 -9.35 10.02 7.24
C ASP A 166 -9.69 10.25 5.76
N ARG A 167 -9.73 9.21 4.93
CA ARG A 167 -10.20 9.31 3.53
C ARG A 167 -11.72 9.36 3.42
N PHE A 168 -12.45 8.98 4.47
CA PHE A 168 -13.90 8.88 4.39
C PHE A 168 -14.57 10.25 4.50
N ALA A 169 -15.46 10.53 3.54
CA ALA A 169 -16.22 11.77 3.51
C ALA A 169 -17.41 11.75 4.48
N ASN A 170 -18.05 10.59 4.65
CA ASN A 170 -19.28 10.46 5.43
C ASN A 170 -19.00 9.96 6.84
N SER A 171 -19.75 10.47 7.83
CA SER A 171 -19.70 9.99 9.22
C SER A 171 -20.14 8.53 9.35
N GLU A 172 -21.08 8.08 8.51
CA GLU A 172 -21.51 6.68 8.46
C GLU A 172 -20.37 5.72 8.09
N ASP A 173 -19.55 6.09 7.11
CA ASP A 173 -18.41 5.27 6.68
C ASP A 173 -17.36 5.18 7.79
N LYS A 174 -17.11 6.30 8.49
CA LYS A 174 -16.22 6.36 9.66
C LYS A 174 -16.74 5.49 10.80
N SER A 175 -18.04 5.57 11.12
CA SER A 175 -18.68 4.75 12.14
C SER A 175 -18.64 3.26 11.79
N TRP A 176 -18.82 2.91 10.51
CA TRP A 176 -18.67 1.53 10.06
C TRP A 176 -17.24 1.03 10.27
N PHE A 177 -16.23 1.84 9.91
CA PHE A 177 -14.83 1.46 10.07
C PHE A 177 -14.45 1.27 11.53
N GLU A 178 -14.87 2.18 12.40
CA GLU A 178 -14.66 2.08 13.85
C GLU A 178 -15.26 0.77 14.40
N LYS A 179 -16.50 0.46 14.02
CA LYS A 179 -17.15 -0.81 14.40
C LYS A 179 -16.41 -2.02 13.85
N ALA A 180 -15.94 -1.97 12.60
CA ALA A 180 -15.20 -3.06 11.99
C ALA A 180 -13.85 -3.29 12.67
N LEU A 181 -13.17 -2.23 13.11
CA LEU A 181 -11.94 -2.30 13.88
C LEU A 181 -12.19 -2.92 15.26
N CYS A 182 -13.19 -2.41 16.00
CA CYS A 182 -13.56 -2.96 17.31
C CYS A 182 -13.97 -4.44 17.23
N SER A 183 -14.74 -4.85 16.21
CA SER A 183 -15.11 -6.26 16.00
C SER A 183 -13.89 -7.14 15.76
N ILE A 184 -12.87 -6.66 15.04
CA ILE A 184 -11.63 -7.43 14.84
C ILE A 184 -10.87 -7.62 16.15
N VAL A 185 -10.86 -6.60 17.02
CA VAL A 185 -10.22 -6.73 18.35
C VAL A 185 -11.01 -7.69 19.23
N GLU A 186 -12.34 -7.57 19.26
CA GLU A 186 -13.19 -8.49 20.04
C GLU A 186 -13.05 -9.96 19.57
N GLU A 187 -12.93 -10.19 18.26
CA GLU A 187 -12.76 -11.53 17.69
C GLU A 187 -11.37 -12.13 17.93
N ASN A 188 -10.29 -11.32 17.89
CA ASN A 188 -8.92 -11.85 17.93
C ASN A 188 -8.23 -11.64 19.29
N PHE A 189 -8.56 -10.56 20.00
CA PHE A 189 -7.94 -10.10 21.26
C PHE A 189 -8.99 -9.57 22.26
N PRO A 190 -9.98 -10.38 22.68
CA PRO A 190 -11.02 -9.93 23.60
C PRO A 190 -10.45 -9.35 24.90
N GLU A 191 -9.29 -9.85 25.36
CA GLU A 191 -8.59 -9.37 26.55
C GLU A 191 -8.10 -7.91 26.46
N PHE A 192 -7.98 -7.34 25.26
CA PHE A 192 -7.48 -5.98 25.04
C PHE A 192 -8.56 -4.99 24.61
N TYR A 193 -9.82 -5.43 24.48
CA TYR A 193 -10.93 -4.58 24.04
C TYR A 193 -11.11 -3.37 24.96
N ASP A 194 -11.12 -3.59 26.27
CA ASP A 194 -11.30 -2.52 27.27
C ASP A 194 -10.11 -1.55 27.38
N LEU A 195 -8.97 -1.89 26.76
CA LEU A 195 -7.80 -1.03 26.73
C LEU A 195 -7.87 0.02 25.61
N MET A 196 -8.79 -0.15 24.66
CA MET A 196 -8.94 0.76 23.53
C MET A 196 -9.57 2.08 23.95
N ASP A 197 -8.84 3.17 23.77
CA ASP A 197 -9.40 4.50 23.97
C ASP A 197 -10.31 4.85 22.78
N SER A 198 -11.32 5.70 22.99
CA SER A 198 -12.27 6.09 21.93
C SER A 198 -11.55 6.81 20.77
N GLU A 199 -10.63 7.72 21.08
CA GLU A 199 -9.76 8.39 20.12
C GLU A 199 -8.34 8.51 20.69
N PRO A 200 -7.43 7.58 20.37
CA PRO A 200 -6.05 7.71 20.77
C PRO A 200 -5.33 8.72 19.86
N TYR A 201 -4.62 9.68 20.45
CA TYR A 201 -3.82 10.66 19.73
C TYR A 201 -2.32 10.44 19.99
N PHE A 202 -1.59 10.13 18.93
CA PHE A 202 -0.13 10.13 18.94
C PHE A 202 0.35 11.35 18.16
N VAL A 203 1.30 12.09 18.74
CA VAL A 203 1.70 13.41 18.28
C VAL A 203 3.22 13.49 18.24
N ASP A 204 3.77 13.94 17.12
CA ASP A 204 5.21 14.03 16.86
C ASP A 204 5.71 15.47 16.64
N PHE A 205 4.83 16.47 16.53
CA PHE A 205 5.21 17.85 16.16
C PHE A 205 6.03 18.62 17.21
N LEU A 206 6.07 18.15 18.46
CA LEU A 206 6.74 18.82 19.59
C LEU A 206 8.16 18.29 19.87
N ARG A 207 8.75 17.52 18.95
CA ARG A 207 10.15 17.07 19.08
C ARG A 207 11.15 18.10 18.60
#